data_AF-A0AB34J4E8-F1
#
_entry.id   AF-A0AB34J4E8-F1
#
_cell.length_a   1.000
_cell.length_b   1.000
_cell.length_c   1.000
_cell.angle_alpha   90.00
_cell.angle_beta   90.00
_cell.angle_gamma   90.00
#
_symmetry.space_group_name_H-M   'P 1'
#
loop_
_entity.id
_entity.type
_entity.pdbx_description
1 polymer ?
#
loop_
_entity_poly.entity_id
_entity_poly.type
_entity_poly.pdbx_seq_one_letter_code
_entity_poly.pdbx_strand_id
1 'polypeptide(L)'
;MPSPLLVPPPWTLVAPSGVLHHVRDEDALRLLAVGDPGFLNDLRKLVGLFVERSTCKKLPLHKRQWQLLERVRWLQRVDSGEHIPIVGDARHYVQSFAHSRDDTAHFDELRLNQFLNGGWIWSNSKKVFEYAQKGSPYRWRLVDAPPNAAHLLPSVPAPSRFSLVRSSLPFI
;
A
#
# COMPACT_ATOMS: atom_id res chain seq x y z
N MET A 1 -22.10 13.84 -3.87
CA MET A 1 -21.59 12.73 -3.02
C MET A 1 -20.84 11.79 -3.94
N PRO A 2 -19.50 11.68 -3.89
CA PRO A 2 -18.80 10.77 -4.79
C PRO A 2 -19.15 9.33 -4.38
N SER A 3 -19.66 8.55 -5.34
CA SER A 3 -19.96 7.13 -5.20
C SER A 3 -18.74 6.38 -4.67
N PRO A 4 -18.91 5.27 -3.91
CA PRO A 4 -17.80 4.39 -3.60
C PRO A 4 -17.23 3.92 -4.94
N LEU A 5 -16.01 4.38 -5.26
CA LEU A 5 -15.38 4.19 -6.54
C LEU A 5 -15.11 2.71 -6.73
N LEU A 6 -16.03 2.02 -7.41
CA LEU A 6 -15.80 0.71 -7.98
C LEU A 6 -14.63 0.86 -8.93
N VAL A 7 -13.49 0.28 -8.60
CA VAL A 7 -12.34 0.26 -9.50
C VAL A 7 -12.59 -0.89 -10.47
N PRO A 8 -12.75 -0.65 -11.78
CA PRO A 8 -12.84 -1.74 -12.72
C PRO A 8 -11.49 -2.47 -12.81
N PRO A 9 -11.46 -3.78 -13.05
CA PRO A 9 -10.20 -4.45 -13.36
C PRO A 9 -9.59 -3.90 -14.66
N PRO A 10 -8.27 -3.99 -14.85
CA PRO A 10 -7.31 -4.69 -13.99
C PRO A 10 -6.95 -3.91 -12.71
N TRP A 11 -6.84 -4.62 -11.59
CA TRP A 11 -6.37 -4.06 -10.33
C TRP A 11 -4.86 -4.29 -10.17
N THR A 12 -4.17 -3.31 -9.59
CA THR A 12 -2.80 -3.50 -9.11
C THR A 12 -2.82 -3.40 -7.59
N LEU A 13 -2.60 -4.54 -6.94
CA LEU A 13 -2.59 -4.66 -5.49
C LEU A 13 -1.15 -4.63 -4.98
N VAL A 14 -0.94 -3.99 -3.84
CA VAL A 14 0.33 -3.97 -3.11
C VAL A 14 0.17 -4.85 -1.88
N ALA A 15 0.97 -5.90 -1.83
CA ALA A 15 1.05 -6.79 -0.69
C ALA A 15 1.76 -6.12 0.49
N PRO A 16 1.63 -6.64 1.72
CA PRO A 16 2.33 -6.11 2.91
C PRO A 16 3.84 -6.16 2.80
N SER A 17 4.36 -7.05 1.96
CA SER A 17 5.78 -7.17 1.61
C SER A 17 6.26 -6.07 0.66
N GLY A 18 5.38 -5.19 0.17
CA GLY A 18 5.68 -4.17 -0.84
C GLY A 18 5.69 -4.71 -2.27
N VAL A 19 5.27 -5.96 -2.47
CA VAL A 19 5.23 -6.58 -3.79
C VAL A 19 3.93 -6.23 -4.52
N LEU A 20 4.04 -5.88 -5.80
CA LEU A 20 2.90 -5.65 -6.69
C LEU A 20 2.36 -6.98 -7.24
N HIS A 21 1.04 -7.10 -7.18
CA HIS A 21 0.27 -8.15 -7.81
C HIS A 21 -0.69 -7.55 -8.84
N HIS A 22 -0.52 -7.95 -10.10
CA HIS A 22 -1.43 -7.57 -11.18
C HIS A 22 -2.57 -8.57 -11.26
N VAL A 23 -3.79 -8.08 -11.05
CA VAL A 23 -5.00 -8.88 -10.95
C VAL A 23 -5.95 -8.47 -12.07
N ARG A 24 -6.14 -9.38 -13.03
CA ARG A 24 -6.94 -9.11 -14.23
C ARG A 24 -8.44 -9.30 -14.02
N ASP A 25 -8.82 -10.17 -13.11
CA ASP A 25 -10.19 -10.59 -12.89
C ASP A 25 -10.38 -11.14 -11.45
N GLU A 26 -11.61 -11.51 -11.12
CA GLU A 26 -11.92 -12.10 -9.81
C GLU A 26 -11.31 -13.50 -9.63
N ASP A 27 -11.09 -14.25 -10.71
CA ASP A 27 -10.43 -15.55 -10.65
C ASP A 27 -8.98 -15.40 -10.15
N ALA A 28 -8.27 -14.38 -10.62
CA ALA A 28 -6.94 -14.03 -10.13
C ALA A 28 -6.95 -13.59 -8.66
N LEU A 29 -8.00 -12.91 -8.17
CA LEU A 29 -8.16 -12.63 -6.74
C LEU A 29 -8.31 -13.92 -5.92
N ARG A 30 -9.08 -14.89 -6.42
CA ARG A 30 -9.26 -16.20 -5.78
C ARG A 30 -7.94 -16.96 -5.71
N LEU A 31 -7.13 -16.89 -6.77
CA LEU A 31 -5.79 -17.46 -6.79
C LEU A 31 -4.85 -16.79 -5.78
N LEU A 32 -4.94 -15.47 -5.59
CA LEU A 32 -4.14 -14.78 -4.56
C LEU A 32 -4.56 -15.15 -3.13
N ALA A 33 -5.84 -15.44 -2.91
CA ALA A 33 -6.36 -15.77 -1.59
C ALA A 33 -6.12 -17.23 -1.15
N VAL A 34 -5.53 -18.08 -2.01
CA VAL A 34 -5.21 -19.52 -1.82
C VAL A 34 -5.89 -20.15 -0.59
N GLY A 35 -7.17 -20.50 -0.74
CA GLY A 35 -7.87 -21.30 0.28
C GLY A 35 -8.29 -20.57 1.55
N ASP A 36 -8.15 -19.24 1.64
CA ASP A 36 -8.67 -18.42 2.75
C ASP A 36 -9.89 -17.58 2.28
N PRO A 37 -11.12 -18.05 2.54
CA PRO A 37 -12.33 -17.34 2.15
C PRO A 37 -12.48 -15.97 2.84
N GLY A 38 -11.95 -15.82 4.05
CA GLY A 38 -11.97 -14.55 4.78
C GLY A 38 -11.11 -13.52 4.06
N PHE A 39 -9.90 -13.92 3.66
CA PHE A 39 -8.98 -13.07 2.91
C PHE A 39 -9.48 -12.71 1.51
N LEU A 40 -10.12 -13.64 0.80
CA LEU A 40 -10.76 -13.32 -0.48
C LEU A 40 -11.81 -12.23 -0.33
N ASN A 41 -12.65 -12.29 0.71
CA ASN A 41 -13.64 -11.27 0.99
C ASN A 41 -13.00 -9.91 1.33
N ASP A 42 -11.89 -9.92 2.06
CA ASP A 42 -11.10 -8.72 2.30
C ASP A 42 -10.58 -8.12 0.98
N LEU A 43 -9.97 -8.92 0.10
CA LEU A 43 -9.50 -8.45 -1.20
C LEU A 43 -10.64 -7.89 -2.07
N ARG A 44 -11.81 -8.54 -2.08
CA ARG A 44 -13.00 -8.04 -2.77
C ARG A 44 -13.48 -6.69 -2.22
N LYS A 45 -13.45 -6.49 -0.90
CA LYS A 45 -13.74 -5.19 -0.27
C LYS A 45 -12.69 -4.13 -0.66
N LEU A 46 -11.41 -4.51 -0.76
CA LEU A 46 -10.33 -3.61 -1.18
C LEU A 46 -10.58 -3.02 -2.57
N VAL A 47 -10.93 -3.87 -3.53
CA VAL A 47 -11.20 -3.50 -4.93
C VAL A 47 -12.59 -2.89 -5.16
N GLY A 48 -13.42 -2.79 -4.11
CA GLY A 48 -14.74 -2.18 -4.18
C GLY A 48 -15.85 -3.09 -4.73
N LEU A 49 -15.60 -4.39 -4.89
CA LEU A 49 -16.63 -5.37 -5.30
C LEU A 49 -17.69 -5.59 -4.23
N PHE A 50 -17.35 -5.37 -2.96
CA PHE A 50 -18.29 -5.36 -1.84
C PHE A 50 -18.21 -4.02 -1.10
N VAL A 51 -19.25 -3.21 -1.23
CA VAL A 51 -19.44 -2.00 -0.42
C VAL A 51 -20.41 -2.37 0.70
N GLU A 52 -19.95 -2.40 1.95
CA GLU A 52 -20.86 -2.34 3.09
C GLU A 52 -21.54 -0.97 3.07
N ARG A 53 -22.78 -0.96 2.54
CA ARG A 53 -23.53 0.22 2.10
C ARG A 53 -23.88 1.25 3.18
N SER A 54 -23.56 1.05 4.46
CA SER A 54 -24.21 1.84 5.52
C SER A 54 -23.31 2.77 6.35
N THR A 55 -21.99 2.60 6.46
CA THR A 55 -21.24 3.39 7.47
C THR A 55 -19.79 3.76 7.14
N CYS A 56 -19.16 3.19 6.13
CA CYS A 56 -17.74 3.44 5.87
C CYS A 56 -17.49 4.72 5.05
N LYS A 57 -17.36 5.88 5.72
CA LYS A 57 -16.80 7.12 5.13
C LYS A 57 -15.36 6.94 4.61
N LYS A 58 -14.68 5.87 5.03
CA LYS A 58 -13.36 5.43 4.56
C LYS A 58 -13.40 3.91 4.46
N LEU A 59 -12.93 3.35 3.34
CA LEU A 59 -12.68 1.92 3.24
C LEU A 59 -11.65 1.54 4.32
N PRO A 60 -11.85 0.43 5.04
CA PRO A 60 -10.93 0.05 6.12
C PRO A 60 -9.51 -0.09 5.56
N LEU A 61 -8.53 0.48 6.26
CA LEU A 61 -7.15 0.00 6.11
C LEU A 61 -7.22 -1.50 6.41
N HIS A 62 -6.91 -2.32 5.41
CA HIS A 62 -7.18 -3.73 5.48
C HIS A 62 -6.48 -4.36 6.68
N LYS A 63 -7.14 -5.29 7.37
CA LYS A 63 -6.59 -6.00 8.54
C LYS A 63 -5.22 -6.64 8.27
N ARG A 64 -4.93 -6.89 6.99
CA ARG A 64 -3.68 -7.49 6.52
C ARG A 64 -2.79 -6.53 5.75
N GLN A 65 -2.96 -5.21 5.84
CA GLN A 65 -2.08 -4.19 5.21
C GLN A 65 -2.01 -4.20 3.65
N TRP A 66 -2.92 -4.93 2.98
CA TRP A 66 -3.05 -4.89 1.52
C TRP A 66 -3.64 -3.57 1.06
N GLN A 67 -3.11 -3.02 -0.04
CA GLN A 67 -3.52 -1.73 -0.58
C GLN A 67 -3.70 -1.81 -2.10
N LEU A 68 -4.53 -0.93 -2.67
CA LEU A 68 -4.51 -0.66 -4.10
C LEU A 68 -3.36 0.31 -4.39
N LEU A 69 -2.63 0.11 -5.50
CA LEU A 69 -1.50 0.98 -5.88
C LEU A 69 -1.91 2.46 -5.93
N GLU A 70 -3.09 2.76 -6.47
CA GLU A 70 -3.66 4.12 -6.56
C GLU A 70 -3.89 4.77 -5.18
N ARG A 71 -3.94 3.96 -4.11
CA ARG A 71 -4.21 4.39 -2.73
C ARG A 71 -2.98 4.32 -1.83
N VAL A 72 -1.85 3.83 -2.35
CA VAL A 72 -0.57 3.90 -1.63
C VAL A 72 -0.20 5.36 -1.48
N ARG A 73 0.19 5.75 -0.26
CA ARG A 73 0.70 7.10 -0.01
C ARG A 73 2.16 7.18 -0.40
N TRP A 74 2.55 8.29 -1.02
CA TRP A 74 3.90 8.49 -1.53
C TRP A 74 4.57 9.65 -0.82
N LEU A 75 5.80 9.43 -0.36
CA LEU A 75 6.67 10.49 0.11
C LEU A 75 7.66 10.84 -1.00
N GLN A 76 7.90 12.13 -1.17
CA GLN A 76 8.99 12.62 -1.99
C GLN A 76 10.01 13.35 -1.12
N ARG A 77 11.28 13.04 -1.31
CA ARG A 77 12.39 13.76 -0.68
C ARG A 77 12.58 15.11 -1.37
N VAL A 78 12.65 16.19 -0.59
CA VAL A 78 12.63 17.57 -1.11
C VAL A 78 13.94 17.95 -1.80
N ASP A 79 15.06 17.42 -1.34
CA ASP A 79 16.40 17.70 -1.85
C ASP A 79 16.75 16.88 -3.11
N SER A 80 16.42 15.59 -3.14
CA SER A 80 16.74 14.70 -4.27
C SER A 80 15.60 14.50 -5.26
N GLY A 81 14.36 14.79 -4.85
CA GLY A 81 13.17 14.46 -5.64
C GLY A 81 12.81 12.97 -5.65
N GLU A 82 13.51 12.13 -4.88
CA GLU A 82 13.27 10.69 -4.79
C GLU A 82 11.90 10.38 -4.20
N HIS A 83 11.22 9.35 -4.73
CA HIS A 83 9.90 8.93 -4.27
C HIS A 83 9.98 7.57 -3.57
N ILE A 84 9.31 7.46 -2.43
CA ILE A 84 9.16 6.20 -1.69
C ILE A 84 7.67 5.93 -1.39
N PRO A 85 7.22 4.68 -1.56
CA PRO A 85 5.86 4.28 -1.19
C PRO A 85 5.77 3.93 0.30
N ILE A 86 4.68 4.35 0.94
CA ILE A 86 4.33 3.91 2.29
C ILE A 86 3.41 2.69 2.18
N VAL A 87 4.02 1.51 2.23
CA VAL A 87 3.32 0.22 2.24
C VAL A 87 2.70 -0.01 3.62
N GLY A 88 1.40 -0.33 3.64
CA GLY A 88 0.62 -0.49 4.86
C GLY A 88 0.33 0.83 5.58
N ASP A 89 0.14 0.76 6.89
CA ASP A 89 0.11 1.92 7.78
C ASP A 89 1.50 2.38 8.22
N ALA A 90 1.55 3.50 8.96
CA ALA A 90 2.80 4.05 9.47
C ALA A 90 3.57 3.05 10.34
N ARG A 91 2.85 2.26 11.15
CA ARG A 91 3.45 1.25 12.04
C ARG A 91 4.12 0.16 11.22
N HIS A 92 3.38 -0.42 10.29
CA HIS A 92 3.86 -1.45 9.38
C HIS A 92 5.08 -0.95 8.60
N TYR A 93 5.02 0.27 8.08
CA TYR A 93 6.15 0.86 7.35
C TYR A 93 7.40 0.97 8.21
N VAL A 94 7.30 1.52 9.41
CA VAL A 94 8.44 1.67 10.34
C VAL A 94 9.00 0.31 10.73
N GLN A 95 8.13 -0.66 11.00
CA GLN A 95 8.51 -2.00 11.45
C GLN A 95 9.02 -2.94 10.37
N SER A 96 8.69 -2.71 9.09
CA SER A 96 9.08 -3.60 7.98
C SER A 96 10.01 -2.99 6.93
N PHE A 97 10.01 -1.67 6.76
CA PHE A 97 10.70 -1.02 5.63
C PHE A 97 11.66 0.10 6.03
N ALA A 98 11.33 0.88 7.07
CA ALA A 98 12.08 2.11 7.36
C ALA A 98 13.59 1.89 7.59
N HIS A 99 13.97 0.78 8.23
CA HIS A 99 15.35 0.41 8.53
C HIS A 99 16.12 -0.16 7.33
N SER A 100 15.45 -0.44 6.20
CA SER A 100 16.13 -0.85 4.96
C SER A 100 16.84 0.31 4.24
N ARG A 101 16.59 1.56 4.68
CA ARG A 101 17.19 2.76 4.10
C ARG A 101 17.65 3.72 5.19
N ASP A 102 18.87 4.25 5.04
CA ASP A 102 19.45 5.19 6.00
C ASP A 102 18.60 6.45 6.19
N ASP A 103 17.96 6.92 5.12
CA ASP A 103 17.16 8.14 5.13
C ASP A 103 15.78 7.99 5.77
N THR A 104 15.29 6.77 5.93
CA THR A 104 14.02 6.48 6.61
C THR A 104 14.21 5.75 7.94
N ALA A 105 15.42 5.27 8.27
CA ALA A 105 15.71 4.44 9.44
C ALA A 105 15.23 5.03 10.78
N HIS A 106 15.18 6.35 10.87
CA HIS A 106 14.75 7.08 12.07
C HIS A 106 13.29 7.55 12.03
N PHE A 107 12.46 7.02 11.12
CA PHE A 107 11.02 7.32 11.10
C PHE A 107 10.39 6.88 12.43
N ASP A 108 9.73 7.84 13.08
CA ASP A 108 8.93 7.58 14.26
C ASP A 108 7.49 7.27 13.83
N GLU A 109 6.93 6.17 14.34
CA GLU A 109 5.59 5.70 13.97
C GLU A 109 4.51 6.77 14.23
N LEU A 110 4.52 7.40 15.41
CA LEU A 110 3.50 8.38 15.80
C LEU A 110 3.55 9.60 14.88
N ARG A 111 4.75 10.12 14.62
CA ARG A 111 4.96 11.27 13.72
C ARG A 111 4.62 10.96 12.28
N LEU A 112 5.05 9.80 11.78
CA LEU A 112 4.71 9.37 10.43
C LEU A 112 3.18 9.23 10.30
N ASN A 113 2.51 8.64 11.29
CA ASN A 113 1.06 8.51 11.27
C ASN A 113 0.35 9.89 11.28
N GLN A 114 0.82 10.84 12.09
CA GLN A 114 0.31 12.21 12.11
C GLN A 114 0.53 12.91 10.77
N PHE A 115 1.73 12.80 10.21
CA PHE A 115 2.10 13.38 8.92
C PHE A 115 1.20 12.86 7.80
N LEU A 116 1.05 11.55 7.74
CA LEU A 116 0.28 10.88 6.71
C LEU A 116 -1.22 11.20 6.78
N ASN A 117 -1.78 11.33 7.99
CA ASN A 117 -3.21 11.62 8.18
C ASN A 117 -3.55 13.12 8.22
N GLY A 118 -2.59 13.99 7.87
CA GLY A 118 -2.80 15.43 7.84
C GLY A 118 -3.08 16.04 9.21
N GLY A 119 -2.51 15.46 10.27
CA GLY A 119 -2.72 15.93 11.64
C GLY A 119 -2.40 17.42 11.74
N TRP A 120 -3.43 18.24 12.02
CA TRP A 120 -3.46 19.62 12.55
C TRP A 120 -2.28 20.57 12.25
N ILE A 121 -1.58 20.40 11.13
CA ILE A 121 -0.43 21.20 10.76
C ILE A 121 -0.76 21.76 9.38
N TRP A 122 -1.16 23.02 9.40
CA TRP A 122 -1.61 23.79 8.25
C TRP A 122 -0.62 23.63 7.09
N SER A 123 -1.17 23.28 5.93
CA SER A 123 -0.56 22.92 4.65
C SER A 123 0.44 23.94 4.05
N ASN A 124 0.70 25.06 4.72
CA ASN A 124 1.63 26.12 4.29
C ASN A 124 2.73 26.42 5.32
N SER A 125 2.84 25.64 6.40
CA SER A 125 3.86 25.85 7.42
C SER A 125 5.17 25.17 7.04
N LYS A 126 6.30 25.91 7.07
CA LYS A 126 7.68 25.35 7.01
C LYS A 126 7.87 24.10 7.89
N LYS A 127 7.07 23.95 8.96
CA LYS A 127 7.09 22.80 9.89
C LYS A 127 6.66 21.46 9.29
N VAL A 128 5.97 21.44 8.14
CA VAL A 128 5.54 20.19 7.48
C VAL A 128 6.73 19.43 6.89
N PHE A 129 7.75 20.14 6.40
CA PHE A 129 8.87 19.54 5.66
C PHE A 129 9.86 18.75 6.54
N GLU A 130 9.80 18.90 7.87
CA GLU A 130 10.80 18.38 8.83
C GLU A 130 10.20 17.38 9.84
N TYR A 131 8.92 17.00 9.70
CA TYR A 131 8.19 16.42 10.84
C TYR A 131 8.33 14.90 11.00
N ALA A 132 8.61 14.15 9.92
CA ALA A 132 8.67 12.69 9.99
C ALA A 132 9.85 12.16 10.85
N GLN A 133 10.93 12.95 11.00
CA GLN A 133 12.12 12.55 11.76
C GLN A 133 12.65 13.71 12.61
N LYS A 134 12.77 13.51 13.92
CA LYS A 134 13.45 14.47 14.80
C LYS A 134 14.95 14.43 14.51
N GLY A 135 15.53 15.52 14.01
CA GLY A 135 16.98 15.63 13.80
C GLY A 135 17.52 14.93 12.55
N SER A 136 16.65 14.56 11.60
CA SER A 136 17.12 14.09 10.29
C SER A 136 17.49 15.27 9.40
N PRO A 137 18.57 15.16 8.61
CA PRO A 137 18.89 16.14 7.58
C PRO A 137 17.90 16.10 6.40
N TYR A 138 17.06 15.06 6.31
CA TYR A 138 16.20 14.82 5.16
C TYR A 138 14.81 15.42 5.34
N ARG A 139 14.32 16.06 4.28
CA ARG A 139 13.00 16.68 4.22
C ARG A 139 12.09 15.89 3.31
N TRP A 140 10.90 15.56 3.80
CA TRP A 140 9.92 14.73 3.09
C TRP A 140 8.61 15.49 2.90
N ARG A 141 7.96 15.29 1.76
CA ARG A 141 6.62 15.80 1.47
C ARG A 141 5.70 14.67 1.02
N LEU A 142 4.43 14.73 1.42
CA LEU A 142 3.40 13.85 0.89
C LEU A 142 3.04 14.31 -0.53
N VAL A 143 3.02 13.39 -1.48
CA VAL A 143 2.70 13.64 -2.88
C VAL A 143 1.71 12.61 -3.40
N ASP A 144 1.10 12.89 -4.54
CA ASP A 144 0.38 11.89 -5.32
C ASP A 144 1.33 10.84 -5.87
N ALA A 145 0.78 9.70 -6.31
CA ALA A 145 1.57 8.64 -6.90
C ALA A 145 2.36 9.16 -8.12
N PRO A 146 3.67 8.89 -8.22
CA PRO A 146 4.44 9.31 -9.37
C PRO A 146 3.97 8.53 -10.63
N PRO A 147 4.12 9.08 -11.85
CA PRO A 147 3.64 8.45 -13.08
C PRO A 147 4.20 7.04 -13.31
N ASN A 148 5.38 6.75 -12.75
CA ASN A 148 6.08 5.47 -12.82
C ASN A 148 5.95 4.63 -11.54
N ALA A 149 4.93 4.88 -10.70
CA ALA A 149 4.71 4.19 -9.42
C ALA A 149 4.84 2.66 -9.49
N ALA A 150 4.30 2.04 -10.56
CA ALA A 150 4.36 0.60 -10.76
C ALA A 150 5.80 0.06 -10.99
N HIS A 151 6.73 0.89 -11.48
CA HIS A 151 8.12 0.52 -11.70
C HIS A 151 8.99 0.67 -10.44
N LEU A 152 8.51 1.42 -9.44
CA LEU A 152 9.24 1.68 -8.20
C LEU A 152 9.04 0.59 -7.14
N LEU A 153 8.11 -0.35 -7.38
CA LEU A 153 7.84 -1.47 -6.49
C LEU A 153 8.12 -2.79 -7.20
N PRO A 154 8.68 -3.81 -6.50
CA PRO A 154 8.92 -5.11 -7.09
C PRO A 154 7.59 -5.76 -7.50
N SER A 155 7.49 -6.28 -8.72
CA SER A 155 6.26 -6.89 -9.23
C SER A 155 6.40 -8.40 -9.38
N VAL A 156 5.38 -9.14 -8.99
CA VAL A 156 5.23 -10.56 -9.33
C VAL A 156 4.37 -10.68 -10.60
N PRO A 157 4.77 -11.50 -11.58
CA PRO A 157 3.95 -11.74 -12.76
C PRO A 157 2.57 -12.24 -12.35
N ALA A 158 1.53 -11.81 -13.10
CA ALA A 158 0.17 -12.21 -12.80
C ALA A 158 0.07 -13.75 -12.72
N PRO A 159 -0.64 -14.31 -11.72
CA PRO A 159 -0.79 -15.75 -11.58
C PRO A 159 -1.41 -16.31 -12.87
N SER A 160 -0.61 -17.06 -13.63
CA SER A 160 -1.09 -17.66 -14.88
C SER A 160 -2.01 -18.82 -14.54
N ARG A 161 -3.17 -18.90 -15.22
CA ARG A 161 -4.15 -20.00 -15.09
C ARG A 161 -3.52 -21.39 -15.29
N PHE A 162 -2.35 -21.45 -15.94
CA PHE A 162 -1.61 -22.68 -16.24
C PHE A 162 -0.57 -23.11 -15.19
N SER A 163 -0.42 -22.38 -14.08
CA SER A 163 0.64 -22.67 -13.08
C SER A 163 0.22 -23.67 -11.99
N LEU A 164 -1.01 -24.16 -12.01
CA LEU A 164 -1.53 -25.18 -11.08
C LEU A 164 -1.20 -26.61 -11.56
N VAL A 165 0.04 -26.86 -11.96
CA VAL A 165 0.50 -28.22 -12.27
C VAL A 165 1.70 -28.58 -11.40
N ARG A 166 1.39 -29.42 -10.41
CA ARG A 166 2.23 -30.41 -9.72
C ARG A 166 3.35 -29.93 -8.80
N SER A 167 3.07 -30.04 -7.52
CA SER A 167 4.03 -30.58 -6.55
C SER A 167 3.31 -31.39 -5.47
N SER A 168 2.59 -32.43 -5.90
CA SER A 168 2.32 -33.61 -5.07
C SER A 168 3.33 -34.69 -5.45
N LEU A 169 4.48 -34.70 -4.78
CA LEU A 169 5.29 -35.91 -4.66
C LEU A 169 4.89 -36.58 -3.33
N PRO A 170 4.44 -37.83 -3.34
CA PRO A 170 4.39 -38.62 -2.12
C PRO A 170 5.83 -39.05 -1.80
N PHE A 171 6.31 -38.75 -0.60
CA PHE A 171 7.44 -39.50 -0.04
C PHE A 171 6.89 -40.82 0.50
N ILE A 172 7.47 -41.90 -0.03
CA ILE A 172 7.30 -43.31 0.35
C ILE A 172 7.84 -43.51 1.78
#